data_AF-A0A953MRD8-F1
#
_entry.id   AF-A0A953MRD8-F1
#
_cell.length_a   1.000
_cell.length_b   1.000
_cell.length_c   1.000
_cell.angle_alpha   90.00
_cell.angle_beta   90.00
_cell.angle_gamma   90.00
#
_symmetry.space_group_name_H-M   'P 1'
#
loop_
_entity.id
_entity.type
_entity.pdbx_description
1 polymer ?
#
loop_
_entity_poly.entity_id
_entity_poly.type
_entity_poly.pdbx_seq_one_letter_code
_entity_poly.pdbx_strand_id
1 'polypeptide(L)'
;MKKIFLFLLLAVNTISFSYNAVLYNGTGASSNDKYIAFTIAGIVNRDSARLYLLNVYETWSFNKTDEAWRDLYRSNGNVVFDSVSTITQLIEKFRPFIKGGITYDANRYFSNFPGQFFKWQGEYASLIGGLTDRIPVTAASAIQYNIDIADSVLIVDSFDGDFPIWVTGRMELASHSWNNTSLTEAQRYLTMLNWGVEKLLPRCNPSKFYIREITDFTIQRKMFQVNLAGTDGLDLNSMPSARADILETTLNFFHSKNPNSIFHIYGWINPEPMVQWFATFGSSFHETLLGNLSWHSSFPVFGRLYIPNSTVRSDTSFVRNKYYIVFIGTEGDAGNWNIGFQSGAWLSSQRGEVPVGWGWNLHMMDLCPFIAAYYYDTGTPNDGFLTVTSPLGYAYPDLWNNDVWNNAVDSTIYLMNRFN
;
A
#
# COMPACT_ATOMS: atom_id res chain seq x y z
N MET A 1 15.74 -11.22 -65.55
CA MET A 1 15.28 -12.13 -64.47
C MET A 1 14.93 -11.28 -63.24
N LYS A 2 13.63 -11.11 -62.95
CA LYS A 2 13.15 -10.41 -61.75
C LYS A 2 13.19 -11.40 -60.57
N LYS A 3 13.97 -11.10 -59.52
CA LYS A 3 13.95 -11.87 -58.27
C LYS A 3 12.75 -11.41 -57.44
N ILE A 4 11.78 -12.30 -57.28
CA ILE A 4 10.66 -12.16 -56.37
C ILE A 4 11.19 -12.52 -54.97
N PHE A 5 11.20 -11.56 -54.04
CA PHE A 5 11.43 -11.85 -52.63
C PHE A 5 10.10 -12.30 -52.02
N LEU A 6 10.02 -13.58 -51.69
CA LEU A 6 8.91 -14.17 -50.95
C LEU A 6 9.13 -13.83 -49.46
N PHE A 7 8.35 -12.90 -48.91
CA PHE A 7 8.29 -12.69 -47.45
C PHE A 7 7.55 -13.88 -46.84
N LEU A 8 8.29 -14.74 -46.13
CA LEU A 8 7.69 -15.74 -45.24
C LEU A 8 7.08 -15.00 -44.05
N LEU A 9 5.75 -14.94 -43.96
CA LEU A 9 5.08 -14.65 -42.69
C LEU A 9 5.33 -15.83 -41.76
N LEU A 10 6.31 -15.68 -40.86
CA LEU A 10 6.37 -16.51 -39.66
C LEU A 10 5.20 -16.12 -38.78
N ALA A 11 4.14 -16.94 -38.79
CA ALA A 11 3.11 -16.89 -37.77
C ALA A 11 3.78 -17.23 -36.43
N VAL A 12 4.12 -16.19 -35.66
CA VAL A 12 4.49 -16.36 -34.26
C VAL A 12 3.22 -16.82 -33.56
N ASN A 13 3.11 -18.12 -33.29
CA ASN A 13 2.14 -18.63 -32.33
C ASN A 13 2.50 -18.00 -30.98
N THR A 14 1.86 -16.88 -30.65
CA THR A 14 1.92 -16.32 -29.31
C THR A 14 1.20 -17.30 -28.40
N ILE A 15 1.97 -18.15 -27.72
CA ILE A 15 1.47 -18.93 -26.60
C ILE A 15 1.04 -17.90 -25.55
N SER A 16 -0.27 -17.62 -25.47
CA SER A 16 -0.82 -16.78 -24.41
C SER A 16 -0.70 -17.56 -23.12
N PHE A 17 0.25 -17.17 -22.27
CA PHE A 17 0.44 -17.79 -20.97
C PHE A 17 -0.62 -17.23 -20.02
N SER A 18 -1.49 -18.08 -19.48
CA SER A 18 -2.48 -17.67 -18.49
C SER A 18 -1.82 -17.50 -17.12
N TYR A 19 -2.10 -16.39 -16.44
CA TYR A 19 -1.62 -16.13 -15.10
C TYR A 19 -2.66 -16.62 -14.08
N ASN A 20 -2.40 -17.76 -13.42
CA ASN A 20 -3.36 -18.34 -12.47
C ASN A 20 -3.22 -17.71 -11.09
N ALA A 21 -4.34 -17.30 -10.49
CA ALA A 21 -4.37 -16.70 -9.17
C ALA A 21 -5.65 -17.05 -8.41
N VAL A 22 -5.68 -16.75 -7.12
CA VAL A 22 -6.86 -16.86 -6.27
C VAL A 22 -7.55 -15.52 -6.18
N LEU A 23 -8.88 -15.53 -6.27
CA LEU A 23 -9.71 -14.40 -5.88
C LEU A 23 -10.49 -14.75 -4.62
N TYR A 24 -10.37 -13.94 -3.57
CA TYR A 24 -11.26 -14.01 -2.42
C TYR A 24 -12.31 -12.92 -2.50
N ASN A 25 -13.58 -13.31 -2.62
CA ASN A 25 -14.69 -12.37 -2.50
C ASN A 25 -15.07 -12.24 -1.01
N GLY A 26 -14.65 -11.13 -0.41
CA GLY A 26 -14.91 -10.78 0.98
C GLY A 26 -16.14 -9.91 1.19
N THR A 27 -17.06 -9.84 0.23
CA THR A 27 -18.32 -9.10 0.39
C THR A 27 -19.06 -9.57 1.65
N GLY A 28 -19.29 -8.65 2.59
CA GLY A 28 -19.95 -8.96 3.86
C GLY A 28 -19.08 -9.70 4.89
N ALA A 29 -17.77 -9.87 4.63
CA ALA A 29 -16.84 -10.48 5.58
C ALA A 29 -16.78 -9.68 6.88
N SER A 30 -16.69 -10.39 8.01
CA SER A 30 -16.52 -9.77 9.33
C SER A 30 -15.18 -9.06 9.43
N SER A 31 -15.03 -8.11 10.34
CA SER A 31 -13.74 -7.44 10.58
C SER A 31 -12.62 -8.44 10.94
N ASN A 32 -12.94 -9.52 11.65
CA ASN A 32 -11.97 -10.58 11.95
C ASN A 32 -11.52 -11.31 10.69
N ASP A 33 -12.45 -11.65 9.79
CA ASP A 33 -12.14 -12.32 8.53
C ASP A 33 -11.32 -11.42 7.61
N LYS A 34 -11.59 -10.10 7.62
CA LYS A 34 -10.81 -9.12 6.87
C LYS A 34 -9.34 -9.08 7.33
N TYR A 35 -9.07 -9.09 8.63
CA TYR A 35 -7.69 -9.15 9.14
C TYR A 35 -6.98 -10.44 8.73
N ILE A 36 -7.67 -11.59 8.75
CA ILE A 36 -7.13 -12.85 8.22
C ILE A 36 -6.83 -12.70 6.72
N ALA A 37 -7.76 -12.17 5.94
CA ALA A 37 -7.61 -12.01 4.49
C ALA A 37 -6.46 -11.08 4.09
N PHE A 38 -6.33 -9.91 4.74
CA PHE A 38 -5.19 -9.01 4.54
C PHE A 38 -3.87 -9.69 4.88
N THR A 39 -3.84 -10.44 5.99
CA THR A 39 -2.61 -11.11 6.43
C THR A 39 -2.21 -12.23 5.46
N ILE A 40 -3.16 -13.06 5.02
CA ILE A 40 -2.89 -14.09 4.00
C ILE A 40 -2.42 -13.43 2.72
N ALA A 41 -3.12 -12.40 2.21
CA ALA A 41 -2.72 -11.70 0.98
C ALA A 41 -1.31 -11.16 1.06
N GLY A 42 -0.96 -10.47 2.15
CA GLY A 42 0.39 -9.96 2.32
C GLY A 42 1.46 -11.05 2.40
N ILE A 43 1.19 -12.17 3.07
CA ILE A 43 2.14 -13.31 3.14
C ILE A 43 2.35 -13.92 1.75
N VAL A 44 1.26 -14.24 1.04
CA VAL A 44 1.33 -15.02 -0.21
C VAL A 44 1.67 -14.17 -1.43
N ASN A 45 1.58 -12.84 -1.31
CA ASN A 45 1.92 -11.91 -2.38
C ASN A 45 3.37 -11.41 -2.34
N ARG A 46 4.25 -11.90 -1.47
CA ARG A 46 5.62 -11.34 -1.31
C ARG A 46 6.52 -11.45 -2.53
N ASP A 47 6.41 -12.55 -3.25
CA ASP A 47 7.28 -12.94 -4.36
C ASP A 47 6.52 -13.16 -5.67
N SER A 48 5.18 -13.26 -5.63
CA SER A 48 4.32 -13.20 -6.82
C SER A 48 2.90 -12.81 -6.44
N ALA A 49 2.13 -12.23 -7.36
CA ALA A 49 0.72 -11.93 -7.14
C ALA A 49 -0.13 -13.22 -7.11
N ARG A 50 -0.45 -13.77 -5.94
CA ARG A 50 -1.19 -15.04 -5.78
C ARG A 50 -2.64 -14.87 -5.31
N LEU A 51 -2.92 -13.83 -4.53
CA LEU A 51 -4.23 -13.58 -3.95
C LEU A 51 -4.70 -12.16 -4.23
N TYR A 52 -5.84 -12.05 -4.92
CA TYR A 52 -6.60 -10.83 -5.11
C TYR A 52 -7.78 -10.79 -4.13
N LEU A 53 -7.95 -9.68 -3.44
CA LEU A 53 -9.01 -9.44 -2.47
C LEU A 53 -10.11 -8.60 -3.12
N LEU A 54 -11.29 -9.18 -3.32
CA LEU A 54 -12.44 -8.46 -3.86
C LEU A 54 -13.35 -8.02 -2.69
N ASN A 55 -13.56 -6.71 -2.54
CA ASN A 55 -14.55 -6.11 -1.63
C ASN A 55 -14.24 -6.38 -0.14
N VAL A 56 -12.95 -6.57 0.17
CA VAL A 56 -12.44 -6.67 1.56
C VAL A 56 -12.20 -5.27 2.11
N TYR A 57 -11.59 -4.40 1.30
CA TYR A 57 -11.37 -2.98 1.58
C TYR A 57 -11.66 -2.16 0.32
N GLU A 58 -12.74 -1.39 0.33
CA GLU A 58 -13.11 -0.55 -0.81
C GLU A 58 -12.28 0.72 -0.87
N THR A 59 -11.76 1.02 -2.06
CA THR A 59 -11.11 2.29 -2.35
C THR A 59 -12.18 3.39 -2.34
N TRP A 60 -12.04 4.36 -1.43
CA TRP A 60 -13.11 5.32 -1.14
C TRP A 60 -13.32 6.33 -2.28
N SER A 61 -12.29 6.61 -3.08
CA SER A 61 -12.42 7.51 -4.24
C SER A 61 -13.31 6.93 -5.35
N PHE A 62 -13.42 5.59 -5.45
CA PHE A 62 -14.27 4.92 -6.44
C PHE A 62 -14.66 3.51 -5.96
N ASN A 63 -15.92 3.31 -5.60
CA ASN A 63 -16.44 2.09 -4.99
C ASN A 63 -16.61 0.86 -5.92
N LYS A 64 -16.03 0.90 -7.13
CA LYS A 64 -15.95 -0.24 -8.05
C LYS A 64 -14.50 -0.55 -8.43
N THR A 65 -13.56 -0.03 -7.65
CA THR A 65 -12.13 -0.14 -7.95
C THR A 65 -11.71 -1.60 -8.02
N ASP A 66 -12.11 -2.42 -7.03
CA ASP A 66 -11.72 -3.83 -6.98
C ASP A 66 -12.33 -4.64 -8.15
N GLU A 67 -13.60 -4.42 -8.50
CA GLU A 67 -14.22 -5.11 -9.64
C GLU A 67 -13.60 -4.69 -10.97
N ALA A 68 -13.41 -3.38 -11.17
CA ALA A 68 -12.84 -2.84 -12.41
C ALA A 68 -11.43 -3.40 -12.61
N TRP A 69 -10.61 -3.39 -11.56
CA TRP A 69 -9.26 -3.96 -11.63
C TRP A 69 -9.25 -5.45 -11.88
N ARG A 70 -10.08 -6.23 -11.18
CA ARG A 70 -10.21 -7.66 -11.43
C ARG A 70 -10.49 -7.94 -12.90
N ASP A 71 -11.40 -7.19 -13.51
CA ASP A 71 -11.79 -7.40 -14.91
C ASP A 71 -10.67 -6.98 -15.87
N LEU A 72 -9.93 -5.90 -15.56
CA LEU A 72 -8.74 -5.50 -16.30
C LEU A 72 -7.59 -6.52 -16.18
N TYR A 73 -7.37 -7.11 -15.02
CA TYR A 73 -6.41 -8.20 -14.85
C TYR A 73 -6.81 -9.43 -15.68
N ARG A 74 -8.11 -9.74 -15.79
CA ARG A 74 -8.59 -10.82 -16.68
C ARG A 74 -8.33 -10.50 -18.15
N SER A 75 -8.74 -9.32 -18.61
CA SER A 75 -8.70 -8.96 -20.03
C SER A 75 -7.32 -8.56 -20.55
N ASN A 76 -6.54 -7.85 -19.73
CA ASN A 76 -5.25 -7.28 -20.13
C ASN A 76 -4.06 -8.01 -19.49
N GLY A 77 -4.26 -8.60 -18.30
CA GLY A 77 -3.24 -9.38 -17.60
C GLY A 77 -3.29 -10.89 -17.87
N ASN A 78 -4.25 -11.37 -18.66
CA ASN A 78 -4.52 -12.80 -18.89
C ASN A 78 -4.68 -13.60 -17.59
N VAL A 79 -5.25 -12.96 -16.55
CA VAL A 79 -5.41 -13.60 -15.23
C VAL A 79 -6.62 -14.52 -15.21
N VAL A 80 -6.41 -15.75 -14.75
CA VAL A 80 -7.46 -16.72 -14.48
C VAL A 80 -7.60 -16.86 -12.97
N PHE A 81 -8.74 -16.37 -12.45
CA PHE A 81 -9.02 -16.41 -11.02
C PHE A 81 -9.81 -17.67 -10.63
N ASP A 82 -9.23 -18.47 -9.76
CA ASP A 82 -9.94 -19.50 -9.00
C ASP A 82 -10.53 -18.88 -7.72
N SER A 83 -11.85 -18.73 -7.70
CA SER A 83 -12.57 -17.85 -6.76
C SER A 83 -13.06 -18.61 -5.51
N VAL A 84 -12.86 -18.02 -4.34
CA VAL A 84 -13.37 -18.49 -3.04
C VAL A 84 -14.13 -17.36 -2.34
N SER A 85 -15.12 -17.69 -1.49
CA SER A 85 -16.00 -16.69 -0.86
C SER A 85 -16.13 -16.83 0.66
N THR A 86 -15.56 -17.88 1.25
CA THR A 86 -15.53 -18.06 2.70
C THR A 86 -14.11 -17.99 3.23
N ILE A 87 -13.95 -17.49 4.46
CA ILE A 87 -12.61 -17.41 5.07
C ILE A 87 -12.00 -18.80 5.28
N THR A 88 -12.81 -19.82 5.55
CA THR A 88 -12.37 -21.22 5.65
C THR A 88 -11.74 -21.69 4.34
N GLN A 89 -12.40 -21.45 3.19
CA GLN A 89 -11.82 -21.81 1.89
C GLN A 89 -10.52 -21.06 1.63
N LEU A 90 -10.43 -19.78 2.01
CA LEU A 90 -9.22 -19.00 1.85
C LEU A 90 -8.05 -19.57 2.66
N ILE A 91 -8.30 -19.88 3.94
CA ILE A 91 -7.32 -20.51 4.84
C ILE A 91 -6.87 -21.85 4.27
N GLU A 92 -7.79 -22.73 3.84
CA GLU A 92 -7.40 -24.02 3.28
C GLU A 92 -6.54 -23.89 2.03
N LYS A 93 -6.90 -22.95 1.14
CA LYS A 93 -6.19 -22.74 -0.11
C LYS A 93 -4.74 -22.29 0.07
N PHE A 94 -4.47 -21.55 1.15
CA PHE A 94 -3.14 -21.04 1.48
C PHE A 94 -2.53 -21.64 2.74
N ARG A 95 -3.10 -22.75 3.26
CA ARG A 95 -2.61 -23.44 4.45
C ARG A 95 -1.09 -23.71 4.44
N PRO A 96 -0.45 -24.09 3.31
CA PRO A 96 1.00 -24.27 3.27
C PRO A 96 1.84 -23.03 3.59
N PHE A 97 1.26 -21.83 3.50
CA PHE A 97 1.92 -20.55 3.79
C PHE A 97 1.66 -20.07 5.23
N ILE A 98 0.79 -20.74 5.99
CA ILE A 98 0.36 -20.31 7.32
C ILE A 98 1.07 -21.17 8.38
N LYS A 99 1.96 -20.56 9.17
CA LYS A 99 2.75 -21.21 10.23
C LYS A 99 2.06 -21.26 11.60
N GLY A 100 0.79 -20.85 11.67
CA GLY A 100 -0.01 -20.80 12.90
C GLY A 100 -0.75 -19.48 13.07
N GLY A 101 -1.20 -19.22 14.29
CA GLY A 101 -1.97 -18.02 14.63
C GLY A 101 -1.26 -17.11 15.63
N ILE A 102 -1.68 -15.84 15.65
CA ILE A 102 -1.44 -14.88 16.72
C ILE A 102 -2.80 -14.53 17.32
N THR A 103 -3.02 -14.85 18.60
CA THR A 103 -4.33 -14.62 19.23
C THR A 103 -4.50 -13.19 19.71
N TYR A 104 -5.74 -12.67 19.67
CA TYR A 104 -6.10 -11.33 20.15
C TYR A 104 -7.53 -11.28 20.71
N ASP A 105 -7.83 -10.25 21.50
CA ASP A 105 -9.19 -9.93 21.95
C ASP A 105 -9.91 -9.06 20.92
N ALA A 106 -10.97 -9.62 20.32
CA ALA A 106 -11.73 -8.95 19.26
C ALA A 106 -12.54 -7.74 19.74
N ASN A 107 -12.66 -7.50 21.05
CA ASN A 107 -13.46 -6.40 21.60
C ASN A 107 -12.64 -5.15 21.92
N ARG A 108 -11.37 -5.13 21.51
CA ARG A 108 -10.43 -4.03 21.76
C ARG A 108 -10.44 -3.06 20.60
N TYR A 109 -11.11 -1.92 20.79
CA TYR A 109 -11.30 -0.91 19.76
C TYR A 109 -10.65 0.42 20.15
N PHE A 110 -10.12 1.12 19.15
CA PHE A 110 -9.64 2.48 19.31
C PHE A 110 -10.12 3.36 18.14
N SER A 111 -10.07 4.66 18.37
CA SER A 111 -10.48 5.68 17.42
C SER A 111 -9.53 6.87 17.55
N ASN A 112 -8.97 7.32 16.43
CA ASN A 112 -8.17 8.55 16.45
C ASN A 112 -9.05 9.80 16.43
N PHE A 113 -10.24 9.72 15.82
CA PHE A 113 -11.23 10.79 15.64
C PHE A 113 -12.64 10.20 15.42
N PRO A 114 -13.73 10.94 15.72
CA PRO A 114 -15.10 10.46 15.55
C PRO A 114 -15.39 9.87 14.16
N GLY A 115 -16.02 8.69 14.14
CA GLY A 115 -16.40 7.98 12.91
C GLY A 115 -15.37 6.95 12.44
N GLN A 116 -14.14 6.95 12.98
CA GLN A 116 -13.15 5.88 12.78
C GLN A 116 -13.19 4.88 13.94
N PHE A 117 -13.14 3.58 13.64
CA PHE A 117 -12.90 2.55 14.67
C PHE A 117 -12.07 1.41 14.08
N PHE A 118 -11.05 0.97 14.80
CA PHE A 118 -10.22 -0.17 14.41
C PHE A 118 -9.90 -1.07 15.60
N LYS A 119 -9.62 -2.36 15.34
CA LYS A 119 -9.27 -3.32 16.39
C LYS A 119 -7.78 -3.30 16.65
N TRP A 120 -7.32 -2.49 17.60
CA TRP A 120 -5.89 -2.27 17.80
C TRP A 120 -5.11 -3.55 18.12
N GLN A 121 -5.66 -4.50 18.87
CA GLN A 121 -4.99 -5.80 19.06
C GLN A 121 -5.02 -6.68 17.81
N GLY A 122 -6.09 -6.62 17.02
CA GLY A 122 -6.20 -7.35 15.76
C GLY A 122 -5.17 -6.85 14.73
N GLU A 123 -4.98 -5.53 14.65
CA GLU A 123 -3.95 -4.94 13.80
C GLU A 123 -2.54 -5.34 14.25
N TYR A 124 -2.24 -5.31 15.54
CA TYR A 124 -0.94 -5.73 16.04
C TYR A 124 -0.71 -7.24 15.92
N ALA A 125 -1.75 -8.07 16.09
CA ALA A 125 -1.67 -9.49 15.81
C ALA A 125 -1.38 -9.75 14.32
N SER A 126 -1.95 -8.93 13.44
CA SER A 126 -1.67 -8.96 12.00
C SER A 126 -0.22 -8.55 11.71
N LEU A 127 0.30 -7.49 12.34
CA LEU A 127 1.71 -7.08 12.24
C LEU A 127 2.67 -8.21 12.63
N ILE A 128 2.48 -8.81 13.81
CA ILE A 128 3.30 -9.96 14.26
C ILE A 128 3.11 -11.14 13.30
N GLY A 129 1.88 -11.36 12.82
CA GLY A 129 1.54 -12.35 11.82
C GLY A 129 2.35 -12.18 10.53
N GLY A 130 2.45 -10.96 10.02
CA GLY A 130 3.28 -10.63 8.88
C GLY A 130 4.77 -10.88 9.13
N LEU A 131 5.28 -10.61 10.33
CA LEU A 131 6.68 -10.89 10.65
C LEU A 131 6.99 -12.40 10.79
N THR A 132 5.97 -13.24 11.00
CA THR A 132 6.14 -14.65 11.39
C THR A 132 5.42 -15.67 10.50
N ASP A 133 4.81 -15.22 9.40
CA ASP A 133 3.95 -16.02 8.51
C ASP A 133 2.77 -16.68 9.25
N ARG A 134 2.18 -15.95 10.19
CA ARG A 134 1.02 -16.39 10.99
C ARG A 134 -0.17 -15.49 10.71
N ILE A 135 -1.38 -15.98 11.01
CA ILE A 135 -2.61 -15.20 10.82
C ILE A 135 -3.19 -14.69 12.15
N PRO A 136 -3.78 -13.50 12.20
CA PRO A 136 -4.48 -12.99 13.37
C PRO A 136 -5.77 -13.79 13.58
N VAL A 137 -5.98 -14.36 14.76
CA VAL A 137 -7.19 -15.14 15.06
C VAL A 137 -7.70 -14.82 16.47
N THR A 138 -9.00 -14.92 16.69
CA THR A 138 -9.51 -15.02 18.07
C THR A 138 -9.24 -16.43 18.60
N ALA A 139 -9.27 -16.62 19.92
CA ALA A 139 -9.16 -17.97 20.50
C ALA A 139 -10.25 -18.93 19.96
N ALA A 140 -11.47 -18.44 19.74
CA ALA A 140 -12.55 -19.22 19.15
C ALA A 140 -12.28 -19.56 17.67
N SER A 141 -11.82 -18.58 16.88
CA SER A 141 -11.47 -18.77 15.47
C SER A 141 -10.29 -19.73 15.28
N ALA A 142 -9.31 -19.71 16.18
CA ALA A 142 -8.17 -20.62 16.16
C ALA A 142 -8.63 -22.09 16.26
N ILE A 143 -9.57 -22.37 17.16
CA ILE A 143 -10.20 -23.70 17.30
C ILE A 143 -11.02 -24.03 16.03
N GLN A 144 -11.84 -23.08 15.57
CA GLN A 144 -12.72 -23.26 14.42
C GLN A 144 -11.96 -23.63 13.14
N TYR A 145 -10.80 -23.00 12.90
CA TYR A 145 -10.02 -23.17 11.67
C TYR A 145 -8.84 -24.14 11.82
N ASN A 146 -8.71 -24.77 12.99
CA ASN A 146 -7.60 -25.66 13.35
C ASN A 146 -6.24 -24.99 13.10
N ILE A 147 -6.00 -23.89 13.81
CA ILE A 147 -4.80 -23.06 13.73
C ILE A 147 -3.99 -23.18 15.02
N ASP A 148 -2.74 -23.61 14.90
CA ASP A 148 -1.84 -23.78 16.03
C ASP A 148 -1.43 -22.44 16.64
N ILE A 149 -1.59 -22.32 17.96
CA ILE A 149 -1.22 -21.14 18.75
C ILE A 149 -0.01 -21.47 19.61
N ALA A 150 1.01 -20.61 19.56
CA ALA A 150 2.17 -20.67 20.43
C ALA A 150 2.14 -19.50 21.42
N ASP A 151 2.56 -19.71 22.67
CA ASP A 151 2.65 -18.62 23.65
C ASP A 151 3.69 -17.57 23.25
N SER A 152 4.76 -17.99 22.56
CA SER A 152 5.77 -17.10 22.01
C SER A 152 6.18 -17.51 20.60
N VAL A 153 6.53 -16.51 19.78
CA VAL A 153 6.95 -16.67 18.39
C VAL A 153 8.27 -15.95 18.14
N LEU A 154 9.13 -16.55 17.33
CA LEU A 154 10.41 -15.98 16.95
C LEU A 154 10.23 -15.05 15.73
N ILE A 155 10.63 -13.80 15.88
CA ILE A 155 10.77 -12.86 14.76
C ILE A 155 12.24 -12.82 14.36
N VAL A 156 12.49 -13.09 13.08
CA VAL A 156 13.82 -12.98 12.45
C VAL A 156 13.80 -11.77 11.53
N ASP A 157 14.79 -10.90 11.69
CA ASP A 157 14.94 -9.75 10.80
C ASP A 157 15.23 -10.20 9.36
N SER A 158 14.56 -9.57 8.41
CA SER A 158 14.68 -9.84 6.98
C SER A 158 15.43 -8.75 6.22
N PHE A 159 15.99 -7.75 6.93
CA PHE A 159 16.47 -6.52 6.32
C PHE A 159 17.95 -6.26 6.58
N ASP A 160 18.33 -5.89 7.79
CA ASP A 160 19.65 -5.32 8.09
C ASP A 160 20.43 -6.08 9.19
N GLY A 161 19.99 -7.28 9.52
CA GLY A 161 20.71 -8.24 10.36
C GLY A 161 20.47 -8.05 11.86
N ASP A 162 19.40 -7.37 12.24
CA ASP A 162 19.00 -7.15 13.62
C ASP A 162 18.72 -8.49 14.35
N PHE A 163 19.19 -8.64 15.60
CA PHE A 163 19.13 -9.94 16.30
C PHE A 163 17.70 -10.49 16.42
N PRO A 164 17.47 -11.80 16.21
CA PRO A 164 16.15 -12.40 16.39
C PRO A 164 15.61 -12.18 17.81
N ILE A 165 14.30 -11.99 17.93
CA ILE A 165 13.61 -11.79 19.22
C ILE A 165 12.42 -12.73 19.36
N TRP A 166 12.19 -13.18 20.59
CA TRP A 166 10.95 -13.86 20.95
C TRP A 166 9.94 -12.83 21.43
N VAL A 167 8.74 -12.87 20.86
CA VAL A 167 7.60 -12.02 21.27
C VAL A 167 6.39 -12.88 21.59
N THR A 168 5.37 -12.28 22.19
CA THR A 168 4.13 -12.99 22.50
C THR A 168 3.44 -13.47 21.22
N GLY A 169 2.96 -14.71 21.22
CA GLY A 169 1.99 -15.20 20.22
C GLY A 169 0.54 -14.99 20.62
N ARG A 170 0.30 -14.43 21.82
CA ARG A 170 -1.01 -14.29 22.44
C ARG A 170 -1.20 -12.91 23.02
N MET A 171 -1.76 -11.99 22.24
CA MET A 171 -1.93 -10.58 22.59
C MET A 171 -3.01 -10.37 23.66
N GLU A 172 -3.94 -11.33 23.81
CA GLU A 172 -5.11 -11.24 24.69
C GLU A 172 -4.82 -11.55 26.17
N LEU A 173 -3.62 -12.05 26.50
CA LEU A 173 -3.31 -12.49 27.86
C LEU A 173 -3.29 -11.31 28.84
N ALA A 174 -3.96 -11.48 29.98
CA ALA A 174 -4.06 -10.47 31.04
C ALA A 174 -2.72 -10.09 31.67
N SER A 175 -1.67 -10.90 31.47
CA SER A 175 -0.31 -10.65 31.95
C SER A 175 0.38 -9.50 31.22
N HIS A 176 -0.09 -9.11 30.03
CA HIS A 176 0.51 -8.01 29.29
C HIS A 176 0.10 -6.66 29.87
N SER A 177 1.04 -5.72 29.92
CA SER A 177 0.82 -4.38 30.48
C SER A 177 -0.32 -3.62 29.78
N TRP A 178 -0.46 -3.79 28.46
CA TRP A 178 -1.55 -3.21 27.68
C TRP A 178 -2.92 -3.84 27.96
N ASN A 179 -2.99 -4.95 28.68
CA ASN A 179 -4.26 -5.55 29.12
C ASN A 179 -4.62 -5.21 30.57
N ASN A 180 -3.85 -4.32 31.22
CA ASN A 180 -4.14 -3.89 32.58
C ASN A 180 -5.53 -3.23 32.66
N THR A 181 -6.42 -3.81 33.46
CA THR A 181 -7.81 -3.39 33.56
C THR A 181 -8.00 -2.02 34.22
N SER A 182 -7.00 -1.51 34.94
CA SER A 182 -7.03 -0.18 35.55
C SER A 182 -6.80 0.95 34.55
N LEU A 183 -6.33 0.65 33.34
CA LEU A 183 -6.06 1.63 32.28
C LEU A 183 -7.30 1.87 31.42
N THR A 184 -7.47 3.10 30.95
CA THR A 184 -8.41 3.43 29.88
C THR A 184 -8.01 2.74 28.58
N GLU A 185 -8.96 2.53 27.66
CA GLU A 185 -8.65 1.87 26.38
C GLU A 185 -7.58 2.62 25.56
N ALA A 186 -7.57 3.96 25.64
CA ALA A 186 -6.52 4.78 25.04
C ALA A 186 -5.15 4.50 25.66
N GLN A 187 -5.05 4.46 26.99
CA GLN A 187 -3.79 4.15 27.67
C GLN A 187 -3.29 2.73 27.36
N ARG A 188 -4.21 1.76 27.25
CA ARG A 188 -3.89 0.39 26.82
C ARG A 188 -3.29 0.35 25.43
N TYR A 189 -3.94 1.02 24.48
CA TYR A 189 -3.46 1.10 23.11
C TYR A 189 -2.07 1.75 23.03
N LEU A 190 -1.87 2.91 23.68
CA LEU A 190 -0.56 3.58 23.71
C LEU A 190 0.52 2.75 24.42
N THR A 191 0.16 1.95 25.43
CA THR A 191 1.08 1.02 26.09
C THR A 191 1.55 -0.06 25.11
N MET A 192 0.64 -0.61 24.30
CA MET A 192 0.99 -1.59 23.27
C MET A 192 1.84 -0.95 22.16
N LEU A 193 1.51 0.26 21.72
CA LEU A 193 2.31 0.98 20.71
C LEU A 193 3.75 1.22 21.19
N ASN A 194 3.93 1.68 22.43
CA ASN A 194 5.27 1.86 23.01
C ASN A 194 6.05 0.54 23.03
N TRP A 195 5.41 -0.56 23.44
CA TRP A 195 6.02 -1.89 23.36
C TRP A 195 6.39 -2.26 21.92
N GLY A 196 5.53 -1.95 20.95
CA GLY A 196 5.78 -2.17 19.52
C GLY A 196 6.97 -1.39 19.00
N VAL A 197 7.08 -0.11 19.34
CA VAL A 197 8.22 0.75 18.98
C VAL A 197 9.52 0.22 19.60
N GLU A 198 9.47 -0.24 20.85
CA GLU A 198 10.67 -0.75 21.53
C GLU A 198 11.11 -2.13 20.99
N LYS A 199 10.15 -3.04 20.75
CA LYS A 199 10.46 -4.45 20.46
C LYS A 199 10.34 -4.81 18.99
N LEU A 200 9.29 -4.36 18.31
CA LEU A 200 8.94 -4.82 16.96
C LEU A 200 9.52 -3.93 15.85
N LEU A 201 9.52 -2.60 16.03
CA LEU A 201 9.97 -1.66 15.02
C LEU A 201 11.38 -1.99 14.48
N PRO A 202 12.38 -2.34 15.33
CA PRO A 202 13.69 -2.76 14.85
C PRO A 202 13.72 -4.03 13.98
N ARG A 203 12.61 -4.79 13.89
CA ARG A 203 12.50 -6.06 13.12
C ARG A 203 11.58 -5.89 11.91
N CYS A 204 11.08 -4.67 11.71
CA CYS A 204 10.26 -4.31 10.56
C CYS A 204 11.14 -3.72 9.45
N ASN A 205 10.53 -3.44 8.31
CA ASN A 205 11.19 -2.78 7.20
C ASN A 205 11.83 -1.46 7.66
N PRO A 206 13.15 -1.26 7.50
CA PRO A 206 13.84 -0.10 8.03
C PRO A 206 13.65 1.16 7.17
N SER A 207 13.02 1.05 5.99
CA SER A 207 12.82 2.17 5.05
C SER A 207 11.34 2.49 4.78
N LYS A 208 10.42 1.74 5.39
CA LYS A 208 8.98 1.84 5.14
C LYS A 208 8.19 1.57 6.40
N PHE A 209 7.29 2.48 6.75
CA PHE A 209 6.24 2.20 7.72
C PHE A 209 4.89 2.63 7.23
N TYR A 210 3.87 2.13 7.94
CA TYR A 210 2.49 2.43 7.66
C TYR A 210 1.87 3.19 8.84
N ILE A 211 1.14 4.23 8.51
CA ILE A 211 0.37 5.04 9.45
C ILE A 211 -1.10 4.90 9.04
N ARG A 212 -1.99 4.53 9.99
CA ARG A 212 -3.45 4.23 9.82
C ARG A 212 -3.83 2.74 9.81
N GLU A 213 -5.03 2.30 9.40
CA GLU A 213 -5.47 0.91 9.53
C GLU A 213 -4.63 -0.06 8.70
N ILE A 214 -4.39 -1.26 9.24
CA ILE A 214 -3.51 -2.25 8.60
C ILE A 214 -4.09 -2.78 7.27
N THR A 215 -3.24 -2.95 6.27
CA THR A 215 -3.60 -3.49 4.94
C THR A 215 -2.74 -4.69 4.55
N ASP A 216 -3.11 -5.39 3.48
CA ASP A 216 -2.32 -6.49 2.90
C ASP A 216 -0.90 -6.06 2.53
N PHE A 217 -0.71 -4.80 2.13
CA PHE A 217 0.59 -4.27 1.75
C PHE A 217 1.57 -4.12 2.93
N THR A 218 1.06 -3.73 4.10
CA THR A 218 1.88 -3.64 5.32
C THR A 218 2.51 -5.00 5.67
N ILE A 219 1.74 -6.07 5.49
CA ILE A 219 2.11 -7.45 5.77
C ILE A 219 3.12 -7.96 4.72
N GLN A 220 2.88 -7.64 3.46
CA GLN A 220 3.78 -7.98 2.36
C GLN A 220 5.17 -7.37 2.57
N ARG A 221 5.20 -6.08 2.90
CA ARG A 221 6.45 -5.31 3.03
C ARG A 221 7.04 -5.37 4.43
N LYS A 222 6.40 -6.07 5.36
CA LYS A 222 6.77 -6.18 6.80
C LYS A 222 6.97 -4.80 7.43
N MET A 223 6.07 -3.87 7.12
CA MET A 223 6.12 -2.50 7.64
C MET A 223 5.73 -2.46 9.10
N PHE A 224 6.37 -1.59 9.88
CA PHE A 224 5.86 -1.25 11.19
C PHE A 224 4.54 -0.49 11.05
N GLN A 225 3.58 -0.78 11.93
CA GLN A 225 2.24 -0.18 11.91
C GLN A 225 2.05 0.74 13.11
N VAL A 226 1.90 2.04 12.86
CA VAL A 226 1.64 3.06 13.88
C VAL A 226 0.34 3.78 13.55
N ASN A 227 -0.79 3.32 14.07
CA ASN A 227 -2.09 3.92 13.77
C ASN A 227 -2.37 5.12 14.71
N LEU A 228 -1.67 6.23 14.42
CA LEU A 228 -1.75 7.54 15.12
C LEU A 228 -2.06 8.70 14.16
N ALA A 229 -2.65 8.37 13.02
CA ALA A 229 -2.72 9.21 11.83
C ALA A 229 -3.81 10.30 11.86
N GLY A 230 -4.32 10.68 13.03
CA GLY A 230 -5.56 11.44 13.12
C GLY A 230 -5.67 12.34 14.33
N THR A 231 -6.16 13.56 14.09
CA THR A 231 -6.72 14.47 15.10
C THR A 231 -8.07 15.00 14.64
N ASP A 232 -8.83 15.65 15.53
CA ASP A 232 -10.17 16.17 15.23
C ASP A 232 -10.15 17.46 14.39
N GLY A 233 -8.97 18.03 14.09
CA GLY A 233 -8.84 19.29 13.35
C GLY A 233 -7.62 19.36 12.43
N LEU A 234 -7.47 20.46 11.70
CA LEU A 234 -6.33 20.73 10.83
C LEU A 234 -5.06 21.23 11.56
N ASP A 235 -5.05 21.11 12.90
CA ASP A 235 -4.00 21.64 13.77
C ASP A 235 -3.17 20.50 14.36
N LEU A 236 -1.90 20.41 13.96
CA LEU A 236 -0.96 19.42 14.48
C LEU A 236 -0.78 19.55 16.00
N ASN A 237 -0.91 20.76 16.56
CA ASN A 237 -0.77 20.99 18.00
C ASN A 237 -1.91 20.38 18.82
N SER A 238 -3.00 19.97 18.17
CA SER A 238 -4.10 19.25 18.82
C SER A 238 -3.77 17.78 19.11
N MET A 239 -2.67 17.24 18.59
CA MET A 239 -2.23 15.88 18.88
C MET A 239 -1.79 15.75 20.34
N PRO A 240 -2.33 14.79 21.12
CA PRO A 240 -1.85 14.53 22.48
C PRO A 240 -0.35 14.20 22.50
N SER A 241 0.39 14.76 23.46
CA SER A 241 1.86 14.59 23.56
C SER A 241 2.29 13.14 23.53
N ALA A 242 1.60 12.25 24.25
CA ALA A 242 1.93 10.82 24.25
C ALA A 242 1.80 10.14 22.86
N ARG A 243 0.97 10.66 21.96
CA ARG A 243 0.92 10.20 20.56
C ARG A 243 2.07 10.79 19.75
N ALA A 244 2.35 12.09 19.93
CA ALA A 244 3.45 12.77 19.28
C ALA A 244 4.80 12.12 19.64
N ASP A 245 5.04 11.81 20.92
CA ASP A 245 6.27 11.17 21.40
C ASP A 245 6.53 9.81 20.73
N ILE A 246 5.48 8.98 20.59
CA ILE A 246 5.56 7.67 19.92
C ILE A 246 5.89 7.85 18.44
N LEU A 247 5.21 8.79 17.78
CA LEU A 247 5.40 9.06 16.36
C LEU A 247 6.79 9.63 16.09
N GLU A 248 7.25 10.57 16.91
CA GLU A 248 8.59 11.15 16.85
C GLU A 248 9.68 10.09 17.11
N THR A 249 9.49 9.20 18.08
CA THR A 249 10.42 8.08 18.32
C THR A 249 10.49 7.17 17.09
N THR A 250 9.34 6.90 16.46
CA THR A 250 9.27 6.11 15.23
C THR A 250 10.01 6.81 14.09
N LEU A 251 9.76 8.10 13.87
CA LEU A 251 10.41 8.90 12.82
C LEU A 251 11.92 9.01 13.04
N ASN A 252 12.39 9.20 14.28
CA ASN A 252 13.81 9.20 14.61
C ASN A 252 14.48 7.87 14.29
N PHE A 253 13.82 6.74 14.56
CA PHE A 253 14.33 5.43 14.16
C PHE A 253 14.51 5.34 12.64
N PHE A 254 13.49 5.71 11.85
CA PHE A 254 13.57 5.68 10.39
C PHE A 254 14.63 6.64 9.84
N HIS A 255 14.72 7.85 10.38
CA HIS A 255 15.77 8.80 10.03
C HIS A 255 17.17 8.22 10.28
N SER A 256 17.38 7.61 11.45
CA SER A 256 18.68 7.01 11.80
C SER A 256 19.07 5.83 10.90
N LYS A 257 18.09 5.05 10.42
CA LYS A 257 18.30 3.93 9.50
C LYS A 257 18.50 4.39 8.05
N ASN A 258 18.09 5.62 7.71
CA ASN A 258 18.13 6.18 6.35
C ASN A 258 18.74 7.60 6.34
N PRO A 259 19.98 7.81 6.84
CA PRO A 259 20.53 9.16 7.01
C PRO A 259 20.73 9.91 5.68
N ASN A 260 20.90 9.17 4.58
CA ASN A 260 21.25 9.72 3.25
C ASN A 260 20.22 9.32 2.19
N SER A 261 19.04 8.85 2.57
CA SER A 261 18.04 8.38 1.63
C SER A 261 16.63 8.63 2.12
N ILE A 262 15.72 8.86 1.19
CA ILE A 262 14.31 8.97 1.54
C ILE A 262 13.79 7.64 2.09
N PHE A 263 13.08 7.70 3.21
CA PHE A 263 12.20 6.61 3.63
C PHE A 263 10.74 6.95 3.34
N HIS A 264 9.90 5.92 3.21
CA HIS A 264 8.53 6.07 2.73
C HIS A 264 7.51 5.79 3.81
N ILE A 265 6.55 6.70 3.95
CA ILE A 265 5.42 6.58 4.86
C ILE A 265 4.18 6.31 4.03
N TYR A 266 3.47 5.24 4.34
CA TYR A 266 2.27 4.82 3.63
C TYR A 266 1.04 4.93 4.53
N GLY A 267 -0.12 5.21 3.95
CA GLY A 267 -1.41 5.06 4.61
C GLY A 267 -2.32 6.27 4.46
N TRP A 268 -2.80 6.87 5.54
CA TRP A 268 -3.59 8.11 5.44
C TRP A 268 -3.42 8.94 6.71
N ILE A 269 -3.45 10.27 6.61
CA ILE A 269 -3.23 11.17 7.74
C ILE A 269 -4.26 12.31 7.81
N ASN A 270 -4.46 12.83 9.02
CA ASN A 270 -5.11 14.11 9.30
C ASN A 270 -4.52 14.68 10.61
N PRO A 271 -3.91 15.87 10.60
CA PRO A 271 -3.98 16.87 9.54
C PRO A 271 -2.83 16.82 8.54
N GLU A 272 -3.05 17.34 7.33
CA GLU A 272 -2.04 17.39 6.26
C GLU A 272 -0.68 18.03 6.67
N PRO A 273 -0.59 19.03 7.56
CA PRO A 273 0.68 19.53 8.06
C PRO A 273 1.59 18.45 8.71
N MET A 274 1.06 17.27 9.07
CA MET A 274 1.89 16.13 9.46
C MET A 274 2.92 15.76 8.39
N VAL A 275 2.63 15.94 7.09
CA VAL A 275 3.59 15.66 6.01
C VAL A 275 4.81 16.58 6.09
N GLN A 276 4.64 17.83 6.53
CA GLN A 276 5.78 18.75 6.74
C GLN A 276 6.67 18.23 7.87
N TRP A 277 6.07 17.78 8.97
CA TRP A 277 6.82 17.16 10.06
C TRP A 277 7.52 15.88 9.61
N PHE A 278 6.87 15.06 8.80
CA PHE A 278 7.49 13.87 8.22
C PHE A 278 8.68 14.20 7.31
N ALA A 279 8.56 15.26 6.50
CA ALA A 279 9.62 15.71 5.62
C ALA A 279 10.87 16.15 6.39
N THR A 280 10.75 16.75 7.59
CA THR A 280 11.94 17.13 8.39
C THR A 280 12.81 15.94 8.80
N PHE A 281 12.28 14.72 8.79
CA PHE A 281 13.06 13.49 9.04
C PHE A 281 13.64 12.86 7.78
N GLY A 282 13.38 13.42 6.59
CA GLY A 282 13.86 12.87 5.32
C GLY A 282 12.90 11.85 4.69
N SER A 283 11.60 12.07 4.79
CA SER A 283 10.61 11.12 4.25
C SER A 283 9.72 11.69 3.14
N SER A 284 9.04 10.77 2.45
CA SER A 284 7.93 11.06 1.53
C SER A 284 6.69 10.28 1.94
N PHE A 285 5.52 10.91 1.83
CA PHE A 285 4.23 10.32 2.20
C PHE A 285 3.45 9.83 0.96
N HIS A 286 2.77 8.69 1.12
CA HIS A 286 1.93 8.09 0.11
C HIS A 286 0.57 7.74 0.72
N GLU A 287 -0.49 8.42 0.28
CA GLU A 287 -1.83 7.98 0.62
C GLU A 287 -2.07 6.61 -0.02
N THR A 288 -2.36 5.59 0.78
CA THR A 288 -2.52 4.21 0.32
C THR A 288 -3.57 3.43 1.11
N LEU A 289 -4.56 4.12 1.68
CA LEU A 289 -5.66 3.47 2.38
C LEU A 289 -6.67 2.91 1.36
N LEU A 290 -6.23 1.86 0.64
CA LEU A 290 -6.90 1.23 -0.50
C LEU A 290 -6.56 -0.28 -0.57
N GLY A 291 -7.36 -1.04 -1.31
CA GLY A 291 -7.23 -2.49 -1.41
C GLY A 291 -6.14 -2.98 -2.38
N ASN A 292 -5.69 -4.22 -2.20
CA ASN A 292 -4.88 -4.97 -3.18
C ASN A 292 -3.49 -4.45 -3.50
N LEU A 293 -2.88 -3.56 -2.71
CA LEU A 293 -1.52 -3.09 -3.01
C LEU A 293 -0.46 -4.19 -2.98
N SER A 294 -0.63 -5.24 -2.17
CA SER A 294 0.26 -6.40 -2.23
C SER A 294 0.13 -7.14 -3.57
N TRP A 295 -1.09 -7.23 -4.13
CA TRP A 295 -1.30 -7.80 -5.45
C TRP A 295 -0.74 -6.90 -6.56
N HIS A 296 -1.13 -5.62 -6.57
CA HIS A 296 -0.76 -4.67 -7.61
C HIS A 296 0.75 -4.50 -7.73
N SER A 297 1.47 -4.55 -6.60
CA SER A 297 2.93 -4.42 -6.58
C SER A 297 3.72 -5.69 -6.87
N SER A 298 3.04 -6.85 -6.90
CA SER A 298 3.65 -8.14 -7.24
C SER A 298 3.23 -8.68 -8.60
N PHE A 299 2.30 -8.00 -9.28
CA PHE A 299 1.86 -8.42 -10.60
C PHE A 299 2.94 -8.10 -11.65
N PRO A 300 3.43 -9.10 -12.40
CA PRO A 300 4.54 -8.89 -13.33
C PRO A 300 4.12 -8.09 -14.56
N VAL A 301 5.02 -7.24 -15.04
CA VAL A 301 4.90 -6.55 -16.34
C VAL A 301 6.25 -6.62 -17.04
N PHE A 302 6.23 -6.98 -18.33
CA PHE A 302 7.46 -6.99 -19.14
C PHE A 302 8.00 -5.57 -19.32
N GLY A 303 9.34 -5.46 -19.38
CA GLY A 303 10.01 -4.17 -19.59
C GLY A 303 9.48 -3.44 -20.82
N ARG A 304 9.13 -2.18 -20.65
CA ARG A 304 8.51 -1.32 -21.66
C ARG A 304 8.93 0.13 -21.49
N LEU A 305 8.71 0.91 -22.54
CA LEU A 305 8.75 2.38 -22.46
C LEU A 305 7.35 2.90 -22.12
N TYR A 306 7.31 3.95 -21.31
CA TYR A 306 6.10 4.66 -20.93
C TYR A 306 6.11 6.03 -21.59
N ILE A 307 5.51 6.11 -22.79
CA ILE A 307 5.38 7.36 -23.54
C ILE A 307 3.90 7.71 -23.61
N PRO A 308 3.47 8.84 -23.04
CA PRO A 308 2.08 9.26 -23.14
C PRO A 308 1.64 9.47 -24.59
N ASN A 309 0.42 9.07 -24.93
CA ASN A 309 -0.14 9.33 -26.26
C ASN A 309 -0.35 10.83 -26.55
N SER A 310 -0.35 11.66 -25.51
CA SER A 310 -0.41 13.12 -25.58
C SER A 310 0.95 13.79 -25.81
N THR A 311 2.06 13.04 -25.88
CA THR A 311 3.39 13.61 -26.11
C THR A 311 3.48 14.26 -27.50
N VAL A 312 3.79 15.55 -27.53
CA VAL A 312 3.96 16.34 -28.76
C VAL A 312 5.40 16.83 -28.88
N ARG A 313 5.97 16.80 -30.09
CA ARG A 313 7.30 17.36 -30.33
C ARG A 313 7.25 18.89 -30.30
N SER A 314 8.09 19.51 -29.46
CA SER A 314 8.14 20.96 -29.27
C SER A 314 8.52 21.74 -30.54
N ASP A 315 9.28 21.13 -31.45
CA ASP A 315 9.74 21.71 -32.72
C ASP A 315 8.61 21.90 -33.77
N THR A 316 7.44 21.35 -33.50
CA THR A 316 6.24 21.47 -34.35
C THR A 316 5.19 22.44 -33.81
N SER A 317 5.44 23.06 -32.66
CA SER A 317 4.47 23.89 -31.94
C SER A 317 4.78 25.38 -32.08
N PHE A 318 3.85 26.15 -32.65
CA PHE A 318 3.96 27.61 -32.77
C PHE A 318 2.94 28.32 -31.88
N VAL A 319 3.40 29.27 -31.06
CA VAL A 319 2.53 30.11 -30.25
C VAL A 319 1.73 31.03 -31.17
N ARG A 320 0.42 31.11 -30.93
CA ARG A 320 -0.52 31.98 -31.67
C ARG A 320 -1.07 33.03 -30.73
N ASN A 321 -1.63 34.12 -31.27
CA ASN A 321 -2.33 35.14 -30.49
C ASN A 321 -3.68 34.60 -29.99
N LYS A 322 -3.64 33.79 -28.93
CA LYS A 322 -4.78 33.12 -28.30
C LYS A 322 -4.60 33.11 -26.78
N TYR A 323 -5.70 32.91 -26.06
CA TYR A 323 -5.67 32.51 -24.66
C TYR A 323 -5.50 30.99 -24.57
N TYR A 324 -4.61 30.54 -23.68
CA TYR A 324 -4.35 29.13 -23.43
C TYR A 324 -4.88 28.77 -22.03
N ILE A 325 -5.63 27.67 -21.95
CA ILE A 325 -6.22 27.17 -20.70
C ILE A 325 -5.73 25.73 -20.54
N VAL A 326 -5.32 25.39 -19.31
CA VAL A 326 -4.92 24.02 -18.93
C VAL A 326 -5.81 23.58 -17.77
N PHE A 327 -6.37 22.38 -17.88
CA PHE A 327 -7.08 21.71 -16.81
C PHE A 327 -6.17 20.66 -16.19
N ILE A 328 -6.00 20.69 -14.87
CA ILE A 328 -5.16 19.74 -14.13
C ILE A 328 -6.00 19.13 -13.01
N GLY A 329 -6.01 17.80 -12.92
CA GLY A 329 -6.59 17.08 -11.79
C GLY A 329 -5.74 17.28 -10.53
N THR A 330 -6.40 17.57 -9.41
CA THR A 330 -5.75 17.62 -8.08
C THR A 330 -5.56 16.21 -7.53
N GLU A 331 -4.87 16.06 -6.39
CA GLU A 331 -4.70 14.78 -5.67
C GLU A 331 -3.87 13.71 -6.40
N GLY A 332 -3.08 14.12 -7.39
CA GLY A 332 -2.27 13.21 -8.19
C GLY A 332 -1.19 12.46 -7.42
N ASP A 333 -0.80 12.94 -6.25
CA ASP A 333 0.15 12.32 -5.32
C ASP A 333 -0.47 11.16 -4.52
N ALA A 334 -1.80 11.10 -4.40
CA ALA A 334 -2.48 10.13 -3.56
C ALA A 334 -2.80 8.82 -4.32
N GLY A 335 -2.39 7.70 -3.71
CA GLY A 335 -2.63 6.36 -4.24
C GLY A 335 -4.12 6.06 -4.40
N ASN A 336 -5.00 6.56 -3.53
CA ASN A 336 -6.46 6.39 -3.70
C ASN A 336 -6.95 6.88 -5.05
N TRP A 337 -6.45 8.03 -5.49
CA TRP A 337 -6.86 8.61 -6.76
C TRP A 337 -6.19 7.88 -7.91
N ASN A 338 -4.89 7.63 -7.81
CA ASN A 338 -4.15 6.91 -8.84
C ASN A 338 -4.67 5.47 -9.06
N ILE A 339 -5.07 4.75 -8.02
CA ILE A 339 -5.53 3.35 -8.15
C ILE A 339 -7.06 3.29 -8.21
N GLY A 340 -7.78 4.23 -7.61
CA GLY A 340 -9.23 4.42 -7.77
C GLY A 340 -9.62 5.16 -9.07
N PHE A 341 -8.68 5.24 -10.01
CA PHE A 341 -8.86 5.70 -11.39
C PHE A 341 -9.41 7.11 -11.54
N GLN A 342 -8.91 7.94 -10.62
CA GLN A 342 -9.18 9.34 -10.35
C GLN A 342 -10.68 9.59 -10.33
N SER A 343 -11.29 8.98 -9.31
CA SER A 343 -12.72 9.01 -8.99
C SER A 343 -13.62 8.50 -10.11
N GLY A 344 -13.15 7.48 -10.85
CA GLY A 344 -13.87 6.88 -11.98
C GLY A 344 -13.88 7.72 -13.26
N ALA A 345 -13.32 8.94 -13.24
CA ALA A 345 -13.28 9.82 -14.41
C ALA A 345 -12.43 9.22 -15.54
N TRP A 346 -11.40 8.44 -15.22
CA TRP A 346 -10.63 7.70 -16.21
C TRP A 346 -11.50 6.72 -17.01
N LEU A 347 -12.58 6.18 -16.44
CA LEU A 347 -13.45 5.21 -17.12
C LEU A 347 -14.66 5.86 -17.82
N SER A 348 -14.76 7.19 -17.80
CA SER A 348 -15.85 7.93 -18.43
C SER A 348 -15.81 7.81 -19.95
N SER A 349 -16.97 7.60 -20.58
CA SER A 349 -17.10 7.63 -22.05
C SER A 349 -16.84 9.01 -22.66
N GLN A 350 -16.87 10.08 -21.85
CA GLN A 350 -16.58 11.46 -22.27
C GLN A 350 -15.09 11.81 -22.13
N ARG A 351 -14.28 10.93 -21.52
CA ARG A 351 -12.83 11.17 -21.38
C ARG A 351 -12.19 11.29 -22.76
N GLY A 352 -11.36 12.32 -22.92
CA GLY A 352 -10.69 12.62 -24.18
C GLY A 352 -11.45 13.60 -25.08
N GLU A 353 -12.66 14.06 -24.71
CA GLU A 353 -13.32 15.17 -25.42
C GLU A 353 -12.66 16.53 -25.16
N VAL A 354 -12.07 16.70 -23.97
CA VAL A 354 -11.33 17.90 -23.55
C VAL A 354 -9.96 17.49 -23.02
N PRO A 355 -8.87 18.21 -23.33
CA PRO A 355 -7.56 17.94 -22.75
C PRO A 355 -7.53 18.13 -21.23
N VAL A 356 -7.08 17.12 -20.50
CA VAL A 356 -6.91 17.13 -19.04
C VAL A 356 -5.52 16.61 -18.69
N GLY A 357 -4.80 17.36 -17.85
CA GLY A 357 -3.59 16.89 -17.20
C GLY A 357 -3.94 16.07 -15.96
N TRP A 358 -3.59 14.79 -15.97
CA TRP A 358 -3.74 13.89 -14.84
C TRP A 358 -2.46 13.89 -14.00
N GLY A 359 -2.62 14.05 -12.70
CA GLY A 359 -1.54 14.01 -11.74
C GLY A 359 -1.20 12.58 -11.32
N TRP A 360 0.09 12.25 -11.22
CA TRP A 360 0.56 10.90 -10.94
C TRP A 360 1.67 10.87 -9.88
N ASN A 361 1.51 9.95 -8.93
CA ASN A 361 2.55 9.53 -8.01
C ASN A 361 3.43 8.50 -8.74
N LEU A 362 4.58 8.95 -9.26
CA LEU A 362 5.45 8.09 -10.05
C LEU A 362 6.07 6.95 -9.21
N HIS A 363 6.25 7.16 -7.91
CA HIS A 363 6.61 6.08 -6.99
C HIS A 363 5.55 4.98 -6.94
N MET A 364 4.26 5.34 -6.91
CA MET A 364 3.18 4.34 -6.98
C MET A 364 3.11 3.65 -8.36
N MET A 365 3.41 4.37 -9.45
CA MET A 365 3.51 3.77 -10.78
C MET A 365 4.66 2.78 -10.91
N ASP A 366 5.83 3.09 -10.34
CA ASP A 366 6.98 2.18 -10.29
C ASP A 366 6.67 0.95 -9.43
N LEU A 367 6.03 1.18 -8.27
CA LEU A 367 5.62 0.13 -7.36
C LEU A 367 4.59 -0.82 -8.00
N CYS A 368 3.65 -0.29 -8.79
CA CYS A 368 2.53 -1.05 -9.36
C CYS A 368 2.57 -1.01 -10.90
N PRO A 369 3.49 -1.74 -11.55
CA PRO A 369 3.81 -1.53 -12.97
C PRO A 369 2.67 -1.88 -13.92
N PHE A 370 1.75 -2.76 -13.54
CA PHE A 370 0.54 -3.07 -14.34
C PHE A 370 -0.42 -1.89 -14.38
N ILE A 371 -0.54 -1.17 -13.26
CA ILE A 371 -1.35 0.03 -13.14
C ILE A 371 -0.80 1.11 -14.07
N ALA A 372 0.51 1.34 -14.00
CA ALA A 372 1.19 2.25 -14.92
C ALA A 372 0.99 1.83 -16.39
N ALA A 373 1.20 0.55 -16.70
CA ALA A 373 1.03 0.05 -18.07
C ALA A 373 -0.38 0.32 -18.60
N TYR A 374 -1.41 0.02 -17.82
CA TYR A 374 -2.79 0.27 -18.20
C TYR A 374 -3.05 1.76 -18.50
N TYR A 375 -2.57 2.66 -17.66
CA TYR A 375 -2.78 4.09 -17.87
C TYR A 375 -2.14 4.60 -19.16
N TYR A 376 -0.90 4.19 -19.44
CA TYR A 376 -0.23 4.60 -20.67
C TYR A 376 -0.84 3.94 -21.91
N ASP A 377 -1.29 2.68 -21.81
CA ASP A 377 -1.94 1.97 -22.92
C ASP A 377 -3.31 2.56 -23.27
N THR A 378 -4.04 3.08 -22.27
CA THR A 378 -5.41 3.56 -22.44
C THR A 378 -5.52 5.08 -22.51
N GLY A 379 -4.44 5.83 -22.27
CA GLY A 379 -4.42 7.28 -22.39
C GLY A 379 -4.77 7.75 -23.81
N THR A 380 -5.64 8.74 -23.93
CA THR A 380 -5.95 9.37 -25.21
C THR A 380 -4.91 10.44 -25.55
N PRO A 381 -4.89 10.98 -26.79
CA PRO A 381 -4.07 12.15 -27.12
C PRO A 381 -4.38 13.40 -26.28
N ASN A 382 -5.50 13.41 -25.55
CA ASN A 382 -5.95 14.52 -24.70
C ASN A 382 -5.69 14.26 -23.20
N ASP A 383 -5.09 13.12 -22.84
CA ASP A 383 -4.72 12.83 -21.45
C ASP A 383 -3.25 13.18 -21.21
N GLY A 384 -3.01 14.34 -20.60
CA GLY A 384 -1.69 14.77 -20.17
C GLY A 384 -1.25 14.00 -18.92
N PHE A 385 0.04 13.67 -18.84
CA PHE A 385 0.63 13.01 -17.67
C PHE A 385 1.59 13.99 -17.00
N LEU A 386 1.35 14.28 -15.73
CA LEU A 386 2.25 15.10 -14.91
C LEU A 386 2.37 14.50 -13.52
N THR A 387 3.41 14.88 -12.80
CA THR A 387 3.51 14.63 -11.37
C THR A 387 3.00 15.86 -10.60
N VAL A 388 2.25 15.63 -9.52
CA VAL A 388 1.73 16.68 -8.63
C VAL A 388 2.55 16.64 -7.34
N THR A 389 2.98 17.80 -6.85
CA THR A 389 3.93 17.99 -5.74
C THR A 389 5.35 17.48 -6.03
N SER A 390 5.53 16.17 -6.18
CA SER A 390 6.81 15.52 -6.43
C SER A 390 6.62 14.13 -7.05
N PRO A 391 7.51 13.67 -7.95
CA PRO A 391 7.53 12.28 -8.43
C PRO A 391 7.55 11.23 -7.32
N LEU A 392 8.05 11.62 -6.15
CA LEU A 392 8.29 10.76 -5.01
C LEU A 392 7.08 10.62 -4.08
N GLY A 393 5.93 11.23 -4.39
CA GLY A 393 4.75 11.29 -3.52
C GLY A 393 4.57 12.64 -2.83
N TYR A 394 3.70 12.69 -1.82
CA TYR A 394 3.43 13.92 -1.08
C TYR A 394 4.61 14.21 -0.15
N ALA A 395 5.39 15.22 -0.51
CA ALA A 395 6.56 15.65 0.24
C ALA A 395 6.70 17.17 0.22
N TYR A 396 7.52 17.67 1.15
CA TYR A 396 7.99 19.05 1.22
C TYR A 396 9.52 19.06 1.04
N PRO A 397 10.02 19.07 -0.21
CA PRO A 397 11.44 18.89 -0.48
C PRO A 397 12.34 19.96 0.13
N ASP A 398 11.80 21.15 0.37
CA ASP A 398 12.48 22.27 1.03
C ASP A 398 12.80 22.00 2.51
N LEU A 399 12.18 20.98 3.12
CA LEU A 399 12.43 20.56 4.49
C LEU A 399 13.42 19.38 4.59
N TRP A 400 13.87 18.82 3.46
CA TRP A 400 14.89 17.76 3.47
C TRP A 400 16.29 18.33 3.73
N ASN A 401 17.10 17.59 4.48
CA ASN A 401 18.51 17.93 4.65
C ASN A 401 19.30 17.66 3.35
N ASN A 402 20.53 18.19 3.26
CA ASN A 402 21.38 18.05 2.07
C ASN A 402 21.72 16.59 1.72
N ASP A 403 21.82 15.72 2.73
CA ASP A 403 22.19 14.31 2.52
C ASP A 403 21.06 13.53 1.85
N VAL A 404 19.82 13.74 2.28
CA VAL A 404 18.60 13.16 1.68
C VAL A 404 18.27 13.81 0.33
N TRP A 405 18.56 15.10 0.17
CA TRP A 405 18.27 15.86 -1.06
C TRP A 405 18.89 15.23 -2.31
N ASN A 406 20.16 14.81 -2.25
CA ASN A 406 20.82 14.20 -3.40
C ASN A 406 20.12 12.89 -3.82
N ASN A 407 19.79 12.03 -2.85
CA ASN A 407 19.03 10.82 -3.12
C ASN A 407 17.63 11.12 -3.69
N ALA A 408 16.99 12.19 -3.23
CA ALA A 408 15.69 12.63 -3.74
C ALA A 408 15.75 13.05 -5.20
N VAL A 409 16.77 13.83 -5.57
CA VAL A 409 17.00 14.29 -6.94
C VAL A 409 17.28 13.10 -7.86
N ASP A 410 18.16 12.19 -7.46
CA ASP A 410 18.49 11.00 -8.25
C ASP A 410 17.27 10.10 -8.46
N SER A 411 16.48 9.87 -7.41
CA SER A 411 15.25 9.08 -7.47
C SER A 411 14.19 9.74 -8.34
N THR A 412 14.09 11.07 -8.26
CA THR A 412 13.21 11.88 -9.12
C THR A 412 13.62 11.75 -10.59
N ILE A 413 14.90 11.91 -10.91
CA ILE A 413 15.42 11.79 -12.29
C ILE A 413 15.15 10.39 -12.83
N TYR A 414 15.38 9.35 -12.02
CA TYR A 414 15.06 7.97 -12.41
C TYR A 414 13.58 7.78 -12.76
N LEU A 415 12.67 8.21 -11.88
CA LEU A 415 11.23 8.08 -12.10
C LEU A 415 10.76 8.91 -13.31
N MET A 416 11.25 10.14 -13.43
CA MET A 416 10.92 11.00 -14.57
C MET A 416 11.39 10.38 -15.89
N ASN A 417 12.62 9.89 -15.98
CA ASN A 417 13.13 9.22 -17.19
C ASN A 417 12.38 7.91 -17.52
N ARG A 418 11.79 7.26 -16.52
CA ARG A 418 11.04 6.02 -16.70
C ARG A 418 9.64 6.28 -17.25
N PHE A 419 9.00 7.36 -16.84
CA PHE A 419 7.57 7.64 -17.07
C PHE A 419 7.29 8.90 -17.91
N ASN A 420 8.31 9.67 -18.28
CA ASN A 420 8.19 10.91 -19.06
C ASN A 420 9.41 11.05 -19.99
#